data_AF-A0A7L9BD58-F1
#
_entry.id   AF-A0A7L9BD58-F1
#
_cell.length_a   1.000
_cell.length_b   1.000
_cell.length_c   1.000
_cell.angle_alpha   90.00
_cell.angle_beta   90.00
_cell.angle_gamma   90.00
#
_symmetry.space_group_name_H-M   'P 1'
#
loop_
_entity.id
_entity.type
_entity.pdbx_description
1 polymer ?
#
loop_
_entity_poly.entity_id
_entity_poly.type
_entity_poly.pdbx_seq_one_letter_code
_entity_poly.pdbx_strand_id
1 'polypeptide(L)' 'MENQQAPVMSVKDWMITILICAIPVVGIVMLFVWAFSSGNNPNKSNWAKAALIWTAIFVVLYFVFFASLMGALFMAN' A
#
# COMPACT_ATOMS: atom_id res chain seq x y z
N MET A 1 5.84 17.40 -27.27
CA MET A 1 5.73 17.25 -25.80
C MET A 1 7.01 16.59 -25.38
N GLU A 2 7.91 17.33 -24.74
CA GLU A 2 9.15 16.74 -24.23
C GLU A 2 8.74 15.75 -23.13
N ASN A 3 9.06 14.46 -23.29
CA ASN A 3 8.85 13.47 -22.26
C ASN A 3 9.77 13.83 -21.08
N GLN A 4 9.31 14.72 -20.20
CA GLN A 4 9.97 14.98 -18.92
C GLN A 4 9.82 13.71 -18.07
N GLN A 5 10.72 12.76 -18.30
CA GLN A 5 10.82 11.55 -17.49
C GLN A 5 11.06 11.99 -16.06
N ALA A 6 10.17 11.57 -15.18
CA ALA A 6 10.33 11.86 -13.76
C ALA A 6 11.65 11.28 -13.24
N PRO A 7 12.34 11.99 -12.32
CA PRO A 7 13.62 11.54 -11.81
C PRO A 7 13.48 10.12 -11.23
N VAL A 8 14.41 9.24 -11.58
CA VAL A 8 14.44 7.87 -11.05
C VAL A 8 14.69 7.94 -9.55
N MET A 9 13.88 7.22 -8.76
CA MET A 9 14.11 7.11 -7.33
C MET A 9 15.32 6.25 -7.04
N SER A 10 16.23 6.75 -6.20
CA SER A 10 17.40 5.99 -5.76
C SER A 10 17.01 4.91 -4.75
N VAL A 11 17.93 3.97 -4.50
CA VAL A 11 17.77 2.96 -3.43
C VAL A 11 17.54 3.63 -2.07
N LYS A 12 18.26 4.72 -1.77
CA LYS A 12 18.09 5.48 -0.52
C LYS A 12 16.67 6.01 -0.37
N ASP A 13 16.06 6.50 -1.45
CA ASP A 13 14.68 7.01 -1.42
C ASP A 13 13.68 5.90 -1.13
N TRP A 14 13.89 4.71 -1.69
CA TRP A 14 13.08 3.53 -1.41
C TRP A 14 13.24 3.03 0.02
N MET A 15 14.48 3.00 0.55
CA MET A 15 14.73 2.61 1.93
C MET A 15 13.97 3.50 2.92
N ILE A 16 13.97 4.82 2.71
CA ILE A 16 13.20 5.75 3.56
C ILE A 16 11.68 5.54 3.37
N THR A 17 11.24 5.32 2.14
CA THR A 17 9.81 5.07 1.83
C THR A 17 9.31 3.82 2.56
N ILE A 18 10.07 2.73 2.52
CA ILE A 18 9.76 1.47 3.20
C ILE A 18 9.82 1.63 4.72
N LEU A 19 10.81 2.36 5.25
CA LEU A 19 10.92 2.65 6.68
C LEU A 19 9.68 3.39 7.22
N ILE A 20 9.18 4.39 6.49
CA ILE A 20 7.94 5.10 6.84
C ILE A 20 6.75 4.13 6.82
N CYS A 21 6.67 3.25 5.82
CA CYS A 21 5.59 2.26 5.70
C CYS A 21 5.62 1.19 6.79
N ALA A 22 6.78 0.91 7.39
CA ALA A 22 6.90 -0.04 8.48
C ALA A 22 6.20 0.43 9.77
N ILE A 23 5.93 1.74 9.90
CA ILE A 23 5.12 2.28 10.99
C ILE A 23 3.64 2.12 10.60
N PRO A 24 2.81 1.36 11.32
CA PRO A 24 1.50 0.95 10.81
C PRO A 24 0.57 2.11 10.44
N VAL A 25 0.30 3.01 11.38
CA VAL A 25 -0.64 4.13 11.17
C VAL A 25 -0.03 5.18 10.23
N VAL A 26 1.23 5.56 10.46
CA VAL A 26 1.92 6.56 9.64
C VAL A 26 2.10 6.07 8.21
N GLY A 27 2.42 4.80 8.03
CA GLY A 27 2.60 4.16 6.73
C GLY A 27 1.33 4.23 5.89
N ILE A 28 0.19 3.84 6.46
CA ILE A 28 -1.10 3.91 5.76
C ILE A 28 -1.42 5.37 5.38
N VAL A 29 -1.30 6.31 6.32
CA VAL A 29 -1.54 7.75 6.03
C VAL A 29 -0.63 8.26 4.91
N MET A 30 0.66 7.90 4.96
CA MET A 30 1.63 8.32 3.95
C MET A 30 1.37 7.72 2.57
N LEU A 31 0.82 6.50 2.49
CA LEU A 31 0.36 5.95 1.22
C LEU A 31 -0.73 6.81 0.57
N PHE A 32 -1.71 7.32 1.36
CA PHE A 32 -2.72 8.25 0.83
C PHE A 32 -2.08 9.57 0.38
N VAL A 33 -1.20 10.15 1.20
CA VAL A 33 -0.50 11.40 0.86
C VAL A 33 0.28 11.24 -0.45
N TRP A 34 1.02 10.14 -0.61
CA TRP A 34 1.81 9.92 -1.82
C TRP A 34 0.98 9.55 -3.04
N ALA A 35 -0.12 8.81 -2.87
CA ALA A 35 -1.00 8.38 -3.96
C ALA A 35 -1.77 9.54 -4.59
N PHE A 36 -2.14 10.55 -3.79
CA PHE A 36 -3.08 11.60 -4.21
C PHE A 36 -2.49 13.02 -4.21
N SER A 37 -1.24 13.20 -3.78
CA SER A 37 -0.55 14.50 -3.89
C SER A 37 -0.06 14.79 -5.31
N SER A 38 -0.24 16.03 -5.77
CA SER A 38 0.17 16.51 -7.10
C SER A 38 1.66 16.83 -7.23
N GLY A 39 2.39 16.94 -6.11
CA GLY A 39 3.81 17.36 -6.09
C GLY A 39 4.81 16.22 -5.94
N ASN A 40 4.36 14.96 -5.87
CA ASN A 40 5.22 13.82 -5.59
C ASN A 40 5.78 13.19 -6.87
N ASN A 41 6.89 12.46 -6.75
CA ASN A 41 7.42 11.68 -7.85
C ASN A 41 6.36 10.69 -8.38
N PRO A 42 6.04 10.67 -9.68
CA PRO A 42 4.98 9.81 -10.22
C PRO A 42 5.25 8.31 -10.02
N ASN A 43 6.53 7.88 -9.96
CA ASN A 43 6.86 6.49 -9.62
C ASN A 43 6.43 6.15 -8.18
N LYS A 44 6.66 7.06 -7.23
CA LYS A 44 6.22 6.90 -5.83
C LYS A 44 4.70 6.94 -5.71
N SER A 45 4.05 7.86 -6.42
CA SER A 45 2.59 7.95 -6.45
C SER A 45 1.94 6.67 -7.00
N ASN A 46 2.44 6.15 -8.12
CA ASN A 46 1.90 4.92 -8.71
C ASN A 46 2.12 3.70 -7.81
N TRP A 47 3.29 3.59 -7.19
CA TRP A 47 3.54 2.56 -6.20
C TRP A 47 2.60 2.67 -4.99
N ALA A 48 2.37 3.89 -4.47
CA ALA A 48 1.47 4.10 -3.34
C ALA A 48 0.01 3.72 -3.68
N LYS A 49 -0.46 4.04 -4.90
CA LYS A 49 -1.78 3.58 -5.41
C LYS A 49 -1.86 2.06 -5.46
N ALA A 50 -0.83 1.40 -6.01
CA ALA A 50 -0.78 -0.06 -6.06
C ALA A 50 -0.77 -0.68 -4.65
N ALA A 51 0.00 -0.11 -3.72
CA ALA A 51 0.05 -0.56 -2.33
C ALA A 51 -1.32 -0.45 -1.65
N LEU A 52 -2.05 0.66 -1.82
CA LEU A 52 -3.42 0.83 -1.30
C LEU A 52 -4.39 -0.22 -1.87
N ILE A 53 -4.30 -0.51 -3.17
CA ILE A 53 -5.12 -1.57 -3.80
C ILE A 53 -4.79 -2.93 -3.19
N TRP A 54 -3.51 -3.27 -3.02
CA TRP A 54 -3.10 -4.51 -2.36
C TRP A 54 -3.57 -4.58 -0.90
N THR A 55 -3.50 -3.48 -0.15
CA THR A 55 -4.05 -3.40 1.20
C THR A 55 -5.54 -3.73 1.19
N ALA A 56 -6.32 -3.13 0.28
CA ALA A 56 -7.75 -3.43 0.16
C ALA A 56 -8.01 -4.91 -0.18
N ILE A 57 -7.23 -5.49 -1.10
CA ILE A 57 -7.32 -6.91 -1.44
C ILE A 57 -7.05 -7.78 -0.20
N PHE A 58 -5.98 -7.53 0.54
CA PHE A 58 -5.65 -8.31 1.74
C PHE A 58 -6.70 -8.17 2.84
N VAL A 59 -7.31 -6.99 3.00
CA VAL A 59 -8.41 -6.79 3.95
C VAL A 59 -9.61 -7.68 3.56
N VAL A 60 -10.00 -7.69 2.28
CA VAL A 60 -11.11 -8.54 1.81
C VAL A 60 -10.79 -10.02 2.01
N LEU A 61 -9.59 -10.46 1.62
CA LEU A 61 -9.15 -11.85 1.79
C LEU A 61 -9.14 -12.24 3.28
N TYR A 62 -8.64 -11.37 4.16
CA TYR A 62 -8.63 -11.60 5.61
C TYR A 62 -10.04 -11.89 6.13
N PHE A 63 -11.04 -11.08 5.75
CA PHE A 63 -12.42 -11.31 6.18
C PHE A 63 -13.00 -12.61 5.62
N VAL A 64 -12.74 -12.94 4.36
CA VAL A 64 -13.21 -14.20 3.74
C VAL A 64 -12.62 -15.42 4.45
N PHE A 65 -11.30 -15.43 4.68
CA PHE A 65 -10.63 -16.52 5.39
C PHE A 65 -11.05 -16.60 6.86
N PHE A 66 -11.17 -15.46 7.54
CA PHE A 66 -11.58 -15.45 8.94
C PHE A 66 -13.03 -15.95 9.11
N ALA A 67 -13.95 -15.50 8.26
CA ALA A 67 -15.34 -15.95 8.29
C ALA A 67 -15.47 -17.45 7.98
N SER A 68 -14.72 -17.97 7.00
CA SER A 68 -14.76 -19.40 6.66
C SER A 68 -14.20 -20.28 7.78
N LEU A 69 -13.08 -19.86 8.40
CA LEU A 69 -12.50 -20.56 9.55
C LEU A 69 -13.43 -20.55 10.77
N MET A 70 -14.03 -19.41 11.09
CA MET A 70 -15.00 -19.32 12.19
C MET A 70 -16.22 -20.21 11.93
N GLY A 71 -16.79 -20.19 10.72
CA GLY A 71 -17.92 -21.05 10.36
C GLY A 71 -17.58 -22.54 10.49
N ALA A 72 -16.39 -22.96 10.07
CA ALA A 72 -15.92 -24.33 10.23
C ALA A 72 -15.77 -24.73 11.71
N LEU A 73 -15.23 -23.84 12.55
CA LEU A 73 -15.09 -24.08 13.99
C LEU A 73 -16.45 -24.16 14.70
N PHE A 74 -17.43 -23.35 14.31
CA PHE A 74 -18.80 -23.44 14.85
C PHE A 74 -19.50 -24.76 14.51
N MET A 75 -19.23 -25.35 13.34
CA MET A 75 -19.79 -26.65 12.95
C MET A 75 -19.05 -27.86 13.56
N ALA A 76 -17.89 -27.63 14.17
CA ALA A 76 -17.05 -28.69 14.75
C ALA A 76 -17.34 -28.97 16.24
N ASN A 77 -18.16 -28.12 16.89
CA ASN A 77 -18.69 -28.32 18.25
C ASN A 77 -20.11 -28.89 18.21
#